data_AF-A0A3D0FPZ0-F1
#
_entry.id   AF-A0A3D0FPZ0-F1
#
_cell.length_a   1.000
_cell.length_b   1.000
_cell.length_c   1.000
_cell.angle_alpha   90.00
_cell.angle_beta   90.00
_cell.angle_gamma   90.00
#
_symmetry.space_group_name_H-M   'P 1'
#
loop_
_entity.id
_entity.type
_entity.pdbx_description
1 polymer ?
#
loop_
_entity_poly.entity_id
_entity_poly.type
_entity_poly.pdbx_seq_one_letter_code
_entity_poly.pdbx_strand_id
1 'polypeptide(L)'
;KRDISIDMTSVKFCTPEMIEKFRKIHYLKDYIENTEQIITEYNEENKIDNSVLVNGRRQTNIGVFRAYLRSYINNHPDINHNLTCIVRQLQPSEKGVPIEIYCFTKEKGWINYENVQSDIFDHVIAIVDQFDLKIYQLKSV
;
A
#
# COMPACT_ATOMS: atom_id res chain seq x y z
N LYS A 1 -4.59 12.92 10.18
CA LYS A 1 -4.53 12.54 8.74
C LYS A 1 -3.22 13.03 8.19
N ARG A 2 -2.54 12.24 7.36
CA ARG A 2 -1.28 12.60 6.70
C ARG A 2 -1.13 11.72 5.46
N ASP A 3 -0.38 12.19 4.47
CA ASP A 3 -0.11 11.45 3.24
C ASP A 3 1.37 11.41 2.91
N ILE A 4 1.73 10.44 2.09
CA ILE A 4 3.05 10.30 1.48
C ILE A 4 2.90 10.13 -0.03
N SER A 5 3.63 10.92 -0.81
CA SER A 5 3.61 10.83 -2.26
C SER A 5 4.57 9.78 -2.77
N ILE A 6 4.07 8.86 -3.58
CA ILE A 6 4.84 7.84 -4.28
C ILE A 6 5.25 8.36 -5.66
N ASP A 7 6.51 8.14 -6.03
CA ASP A 7 7.03 8.43 -7.37
C ASP A 7 6.33 7.53 -8.39
N MET A 8 5.62 8.14 -9.34
CA MET A 8 4.89 7.44 -10.40
C MET A 8 5.78 6.51 -11.22
N THR A 9 7.06 6.85 -11.39
CA THR A 9 8.00 6.05 -12.18
C THR A 9 8.35 4.72 -11.51
N SER A 10 8.07 4.57 -10.22
CA SER A 10 8.26 3.33 -9.47
C SER A 10 7.03 2.40 -9.49
N VAL A 11 5.90 2.86 -10.01
CA VAL A 11 4.65 2.08 -10.05
C VAL A 11 4.69 1.09 -11.21
N LYS A 12 4.49 -0.20 -10.91
CA LYS A 12 4.53 -1.29 -11.89
C LYS A 12 3.59 -2.44 -11.50
N PHE A 13 3.29 -3.31 -12.45
CA PHE A 13 2.73 -4.62 -12.14
C PHE A 13 3.72 -5.44 -11.31
N CYS A 14 3.21 -6.23 -10.37
CA CYS A 14 4.03 -7.15 -9.61
C CYS A 14 4.54 -8.27 -10.53
N THR A 15 5.82 -8.59 -10.41
CA THR A 15 6.37 -9.81 -11.01
C THR A 15 6.07 -11.02 -10.13
N PRO A 16 6.18 -12.26 -10.64
CA PRO A 16 6.04 -13.46 -9.82
C PRO A 16 6.96 -13.43 -8.59
N GLU A 17 8.21 -12.95 -8.74
CA GLU A 17 9.18 -12.85 -7.65
C GLU A 17 8.73 -11.84 -6.59
N MET A 18 8.11 -10.73 -7.00
CA MET A 18 7.53 -9.76 -6.07
C MET A 18 6.38 -10.39 -5.27
N ILE A 19 5.50 -11.15 -5.93
CA ILE A 19 4.39 -11.85 -5.26
C ILE A 19 4.92 -12.86 -4.24
N GLU A 20 5.93 -13.66 -4.61
CA GLU A 20 6.58 -14.60 -3.68
C GLU A 20 7.24 -13.90 -2.50
N LYS A 21 7.88 -12.75 -2.72
CA LYS A 21 8.44 -11.91 -1.65
C LYS A 21 7.33 -11.40 -0.73
N PHE A 22 6.26 -10.85 -1.30
CA PHE A 22 5.16 -10.25 -0.53
C PHE A 22 4.36 -11.28 0.25
N ARG A 23 4.25 -12.53 -0.23
CA ARG A 23 3.58 -13.62 0.51
C ARG A 23 4.27 -13.95 1.84
N LYS A 24 5.56 -13.64 1.98
CA LYS A 24 6.33 -13.83 3.23
C LYS A 24 6.09 -12.72 4.26
N ILE A 25 5.44 -11.63 3.87
CA ILE A 25 5.15 -10.51 4.77
C ILE A 25 3.91 -10.88 5.60
N HIS A 26 4.07 -10.92 6.92
CA HIS A 26 3.03 -11.37 7.87
C HIS A 26 1.66 -10.73 7.63
N TYR A 27 1.61 -9.40 7.50
CA TYR A 27 0.36 -8.65 7.30
C TYR A 27 -0.26 -8.77 5.91
N LEU A 28 0.42 -9.42 4.96
CA LEU A 28 -0.02 -9.54 3.57
C LEU A 28 -0.32 -10.97 3.13
N LYS A 29 0.10 -11.98 3.88
CA LYS A 29 -0.02 -13.39 3.45
C LYS A 29 -1.41 -13.71 2.91
N ASP A 30 -2.44 -13.52 3.73
CA ASP A 30 -3.83 -13.84 3.36
C ASP A 30 -4.33 -12.92 2.23
N TYR A 31 -3.92 -11.65 2.21
CA TYR A 31 -4.29 -10.73 1.14
C TYR A 31 -3.74 -11.19 -0.21
N ILE A 32 -2.46 -11.59 -0.26
CA ILE A 32 -1.80 -12.03 -1.48
C ILE A 32 -2.44 -13.34 -1.96
N GLU A 33 -2.64 -14.31 -1.08
CA GLU A 33 -3.25 -15.60 -1.42
C GLU A 33 -4.66 -15.42 -2.01
N ASN A 34 -5.52 -14.66 -1.33
CA ASN A 34 -6.89 -14.40 -1.80
C ASN A 34 -6.92 -13.60 -3.11
N THR A 35 -6.06 -12.59 -3.24
CA THR A 35 -6.07 -11.72 -4.43
C THR A 35 -5.54 -12.45 -5.66
N GLU A 36 -4.49 -13.27 -5.52
CA GLU A 36 -3.98 -14.09 -6.63
C GLU A 36 -5.00 -15.13 -7.08
N GLN A 37 -5.73 -15.74 -6.14
CA GLN A 37 -6.81 -16.67 -6.48
C GLN A 37 -7.90 -15.98 -7.33
N ILE A 38 -8.42 -14.84 -6.88
CA ILE A 38 -9.46 -14.07 -7.60
C ILE A 38 -8.96 -13.64 -9.00
N ILE A 39 -7.69 -13.26 -9.11
CA ILE A 39 -7.09 -12.83 -10.38
C ILE A 39 -6.96 -14.02 -11.34
N THR A 40 -6.50 -15.17 -10.86
CA THR A 40 -6.35 -16.39 -11.67
C THR A 40 -7.70 -16.84 -12.19
N GLU A 41 -8.70 -16.97 -11.31
CA GLU A 41 -10.08 -17.36 -11.67
C GLU A 41 -10.64 -16.41 -12.75
N TYR A 42 -10.54 -15.10 -12.55
CA TYR A 42 -11.00 -14.11 -13.53
C TYR A 42 -10.30 -14.26 -14.89
N ASN A 43 -8.98 -14.41 -14.89
CA ASN A 43 -8.20 -14.48 -16.13
C ASN A 43 -8.49 -15.78 -16.91
N GLU A 44 -8.68 -16.89 -16.22
CA GLU A 44 -9.03 -18.19 -16.81
C GLU A 44 -10.44 -18.19 -17.40
N GLU A 45 -11.44 -17.71 -16.65
CA GLU A 45 -12.83 -17.60 -17.10
C GLU A 45 -12.95 -16.76 -18.38
N ASN A 46 -12.16 -15.69 -18.48
CA ASN A 46 -12.15 -14.78 -19.62
C ASN A 46 -11.15 -15.18 -20.72
N LYS A 47 -10.49 -16.33 -20.60
CA LYS A 47 -9.50 -16.86 -21.58
C LYS A 47 -8.44 -15.82 -21.95
N ILE A 48 -7.94 -15.09 -20.96
CA ILE A 48 -6.99 -14.01 -21.18
C ILE A 48 -5.64 -14.56 -21.66
N ASP A 49 -5.16 -14.03 -22.78
CA ASP A 49 -3.77 -14.21 -23.20
C ASP A 49 -2.84 -13.36 -22.32
N ASN A 50 -2.15 -14.03 -21.41
CA ASN A 50 -1.22 -13.43 -20.46
C ASN A 50 0.17 -13.13 -21.03
N SER A 51 0.42 -13.40 -22.31
CA SER A 51 1.65 -12.98 -23.00
C SER A 51 1.76 -11.45 -23.09
N VAL A 52 0.63 -10.75 -23.11
CA VAL A 52 0.53 -9.30 -23.13
C VAL A 52 0.05 -8.81 -21.75
N LEU A 53 0.89 -8.04 -21.06
CA LEU A 53 0.67 -7.67 -19.66
C LEU A 53 -0.65 -6.93 -19.40
N VAL A 54 -1.11 -6.10 -20.35
CA VAL A 54 -2.31 -5.25 -20.19
C VAL A 54 -3.63 -6.04 -20.31
N ASN A 55 -3.62 -7.26 -20.85
CA ASN A 55 -4.86 -8.00 -21.11
C ASN A 55 -5.48 -8.58 -19.83
N GLY A 56 -4.65 -8.96 -18.86
CA GLY A 56 -5.09 -9.64 -17.65
C GLY A 56 -5.17 -8.73 -16.44
N ARG A 57 -5.97 -9.16 -15.47
CA ARG A 57 -5.90 -8.58 -14.12
C ARG A 57 -4.58 -9.01 -13.49
N ARG A 58 -3.94 -8.07 -12.80
CA ARG A 58 -2.64 -8.24 -12.13
C ARG A 58 -2.58 -7.33 -10.92
N GLN A 59 -1.86 -7.74 -9.88
CA GLN A 59 -1.57 -6.86 -8.77
C GLN A 59 -0.52 -5.81 -9.17
N THR A 60 -0.65 -4.60 -8.64
CA THR A 60 0.36 -3.55 -8.75
C THR A 60 1.08 -3.39 -7.42
N ASN A 61 2.36 -3.02 -7.47
CA ASN A 61 3.16 -2.86 -6.25
C ASN A 61 2.57 -1.78 -5.31
N ILE A 62 2.07 -0.66 -5.86
CA ILE A 62 1.35 0.36 -5.09
C ILE A 62 0.03 -0.14 -4.49
N GLY A 63 -0.67 -1.06 -5.17
CA GLY A 63 -1.87 -1.71 -4.66
C GLY A 63 -1.57 -2.61 -3.46
N VAL A 64 -0.52 -3.43 -3.58
CA VAL A 64 -0.04 -4.29 -2.48
C VAL A 64 0.46 -3.48 -1.30
N PHE A 65 1.21 -2.40 -1.55
CA PHE A 65 1.67 -1.48 -0.50
C PHE A 65 0.48 -0.86 0.26
N ARG A 66 -0.55 -0.39 -0.46
CA ARG A 66 -1.78 0.12 0.17
C ARG A 66 -2.50 -0.94 1.01
N ALA A 67 -2.53 -2.20 0.54
CA ALA A 67 -3.09 -3.31 1.31
C ALA A 67 -2.29 -3.60 2.58
N TYR A 68 -0.95 -3.55 2.50
CA TYR A 68 -0.08 -3.67 3.66
C TYR A 68 -0.37 -2.58 4.68
N LEU A 69 -0.39 -1.32 4.26
CA LEU A 69 -0.66 -0.19 5.15
C LEU A 69 -2.02 -0.31 5.83
N ARG A 70 -3.05 -0.72 5.08
CA ARG A 70 -4.39 -0.96 5.67
C ARG A 70 -4.34 -2.03 6.76
N SER A 71 -3.66 -3.15 6.49
CA SER A 71 -3.50 -4.24 7.45
C SER A 71 -2.69 -3.79 8.67
N TYR A 72 -1.58 -3.08 8.46
CA TYR A 72 -0.73 -2.52 9.51
C TYR A 72 -1.52 -1.59 10.45
N ILE A 73 -2.25 -0.62 9.90
CA ILE A 73 -3.05 0.33 10.70
C ILE A 73 -4.21 -0.37 11.42
N ASN A 74 -4.85 -1.36 10.80
CA ASN A 74 -5.91 -2.15 11.43
C ASN A 74 -5.42 -3.01 12.61
N ASN A 75 -4.12 -3.30 12.68
CA ASN A 75 -3.50 -4.05 13.76
C ASN A 75 -2.69 -3.15 14.72
N HIS A 76 -2.67 -1.83 14.50
CA HIS A 76 -1.85 -0.91 15.27
C HIS A 76 -2.45 -0.66 16.67
N PRO A 77 -1.70 -0.90 17.77
CA PRO A 77 -2.25 -0.90 19.12
C PRO A 77 -2.77 0.47 19.58
N ASP A 78 -2.24 1.58 19.08
CA ASP A 78 -2.67 2.92 19.49
C ASP A 78 -3.79 3.52 18.63
N ILE A 79 -4.29 2.76 17.64
CA ILE A 79 -5.38 3.20 16.77
C ILE A 79 -6.74 2.76 17.34
N ASN A 80 -7.69 3.67 17.28
CA ASN A 80 -9.08 3.42 17.66
C ASN A 80 -9.83 2.78 16.49
N HIS A 81 -9.90 1.45 16.49
CA HIS A 81 -10.55 0.67 15.45
C HIS A 81 -12.09 0.73 15.47
N ASN A 82 -12.70 1.34 16.50
CA ASN A 82 -14.14 1.59 16.53
C ASN A 82 -14.54 2.82 15.70
N LEU A 83 -13.56 3.62 15.28
CA LEU A 83 -13.75 4.77 14.42
C LEU A 83 -13.18 4.50 13.02
N THR A 84 -13.50 5.39 12.10
CA THR A 84 -13.10 5.26 10.70
C THR A 84 -11.57 5.19 10.55
N CYS A 85 -11.11 4.11 9.91
CA CYS A 85 -9.75 3.93 9.43
C CYS A 85 -9.77 3.74 7.92
N ILE A 86 -9.06 4.60 7.19
CA ILE A 86 -8.99 4.60 5.73
C ILE A 86 -7.52 4.76 5.34
N VAL A 87 -7.07 3.87 4.44
CA VAL A 87 -5.86 4.06 3.66
C VAL A 87 -6.28 4.15 2.20
N ARG A 88 -6.06 5.30 1.55
CA ARG A 88 -6.53 5.55 0.19
C ARG A 88 -5.50 6.27 -0.66
N GLN A 89 -5.65 6.10 -1.97
CA GLN A 89 -4.91 6.87 -2.96
C GLN A 89 -5.66 8.16 -3.25
N LEU A 90 -4.95 9.29 -3.29
CA LEU A 90 -5.49 10.58 -3.74
C LEU A 90 -5.19 10.80 -5.23
N GLN A 91 -5.74 11.88 -5.79
CA GLN A 91 -5.52 12.23 -7.18
C GLN A 91 -4.01 12.39 -7.47
N PRO A 92 -3.49 11.73 -8.52
CA PRO A 92 -2.12 11.92 -8.99
C PRO A 92 -1.85 13.39 -9.35
N SER A 93 -0.63 13.87 -9.09
CA SER A 93 -0.17 15.22 -9.45
C SER A 93 1.26 15.19 -10.00
N GLU A 94 1.81 16.34 -10.38
CA GLU A 94 3.23 16.48 -10.71
C GLU A 94 4.19 16.02 -9.60
N LYS A 95 3.67 15.89 -8.36
CA LYS A 95 4.40 15.43 -7.18
C LYS A 95 4.18 13.95 -6.87
N GLY A 96 3.78 13.15 -7.85
CA GLY A 96 3.55 11.72 -7.67
C GLY A 96 2.11 11.37 -7.26
N VAL A 97 1.96 10.19 -6.67
CA VAL A 97 0.67 9.61 -6.26
C VAL A 97 0.58 9.60 -4.73
N PRO A 98 -0.23 10.47 -4.11
CA PRO A 98 -0.35 10.49 -2.66
C PRO A 98 -1.12 9.28 -2.14
N ILE A 99 -0.59 8.64 -1.10
CA ILE A 99 -1.26 7.64 -0.27
C ILE A 99 -1.57 8.28 1.08
N GLU A 100 -2.85 8.51 1.36
CA GLU A 100 -3.34 9.10 2.60
C GLU A 100 -3.68 8.02 3.62
N ILE A 101 -3.22 8.22 4.86
CA ILE A 101 -3.63 7.47 6.04
C ILE A 101 -4.52 8.39 6.89
N TYR A 102 -5.76 7.95 7.08
CA TYR A 102 -6.76 8.59 7.92
C TYR A 102 -7.21 7.60 8.99
N CYS A 103 -6.88 7.88 10.25
CA CYS A 103 -7.27 7.06 11.39
C CYS A 103 -7.38 7.94 12.65
N PHE A 104 -8.03 7.40 13.68
CA PHE A 104 -8.14 8.03 14.99
C PHE A 104 -7.26 7.29 16.00
N THR A 105 -6.55 8.01 16.87
CA THR A 105 -5.82 7.41 17.99
C THR A 105 -6.77 7.04 19.13
N LYS A 106 -6.39 6.07 19.97
CA LYS A 106 -7.14 5.70 21.18
C LYS A 106 -7.17 6.86 22.19
N GLU A 107 -6.02 7.50 22.38
CA GLU A 107 -5.90 8.66 23.25
C GLU A 107 -6.06 9.97 22.48
N LYS A 108 -6.72 10.95 23.09
CA LYS A 108 -7.07 12.24 22.47
C LYS A 108 -6.04 13.35 22.72
N GLY A 109 -4.99 13.07 23.49
CA GLY A 109 -3.95 14.04 23.81
C GLY A 109 -3.16 14.43 22.56
N TRP A 110 -2.92 15.74 22.37
CA TRP A 110 -2.18 16.26 21.20
C TRP A 110 -0.80 15.63 21.04
N ILE A 111 -0.03 15.52 22.14
CA ILE A 111 1.32 14.94 22.13
C ILE A 111 1.29 13.48 21.68
N ASN A 112 0.34 12.68 22.20
CA ASN A 112 0.21 11.28 21.80
C ASN A 112 -0.20 11.15 20.33
N TYR A 113 -1.12 12.00 19.87
CA TYR A 113 -1.53 12.01 18.46
C TYR A 113 -0.35 12.27 17.52
N GLU A 114 0.50 13.26 17.83
CA GLU A 114 1.69 13.57 17.03
C GLU A 114 2.74 12.45 17.06
N ASN A 115 2.96 11.83 18.22
CA ASN A 115 3.89 10.70 18.36
C ASN A 115 3.42 9.49 17.54
N VAL A 116 2.18 9.05 17.72
CA VAL A 116 1.61 7.91 16.97
C VAL A 116 1.64 8.18 15.46
N GLN A 117 1.30 9.41 15.05
CA GLN A 117 1.38 9.77 13.63
C GLN A 117 2.82 9.73 13.10
N SER A 118 3.79 10.21 13.87
CA SER A 118 5.21 10.20 13.48
C SER A 118 5.75 8.78 13.36
N ASP A 119 5.51 7.92 14.36
CA ASP A 119 5.96 6.53 14.36
C ASP A 119 5.40 5.73 13.18
N ILE A 120 4.11 5.95 12.86
CA ILE A 120 3.48 5.35 11.68
C ILE A 120 4.22 5.78 10.41
N PHE A 121 4.52 7.08 10.25
CA PHE A 121 5.13 7.59 9.04
C PHE A 121 6.62 7.26 8.93
N ASP A 122 7.35 7.17 10.04
CA ASP A 122 8.73 6.69 10.06
C ASP A 122 8.80 5.25 9.55
N HIS A 123 7.88 4.39 10.02
CA HIS A 123 7.74 3.03 9.51
C HIS A 123 7.40 3.00 8.02
N VAL A 124 6.37 3.77 7.59
CA VAL A 124 5.95 3.87 6.18
C VAL A 124 7.12 4.27 5.28
N ILE A 125 7.90 5.25 5.69
CA ILE A 125 9.07 5.75 4.96
C ILE A 125 10.14 4.65 4.85
N ALA A 126 10.43 3.95 5.95
CA ALA A 126 11.47 2.93 5.99
C ALA A 126 11.14 1.69 5.13
N ILE A 127 9.86 1.34 5.00
CA ILE A 127 9.46 0.11 4.29
C ILE A 127 9.11 0.32 2.82
N VAL A 128 8.98 1.56 2.33
CA VAL A 128 8.47 1.83 0.97
C VAL A 128 9.28 1.09 -0.11
N ASP A 129 10.60 1.08 0.04
CA ASP A 129 11.53 0.43 -0.90
C ASP A 129 11.38 -1.11 -0.88
N GLN A 130 10.82 -1.69 0.20
CA GLN A 130 10.53 -3.12 0.25
C GLN A 130 9.44 -3.53 -0.74
N PHE A 131 8.65 -2.58 -1.23
CA PHE A 131 7.61 -2.77 -2.24
C PHE A 131 8.08 -2.39 -3.65
N ASP A 132 9.38 -2.17 -3.86
CA ASP A 132 9.95 -1.59 -5.09
C ASP A 132 9.29 -0.26 -5.48
N LEU A 133 8.84 0.51 -4.48
CA LEU A 133 8.27 1.84 -4.63
C LEU A 133 9.29 2.87 -4.15
N LYS A 134 9.20 4.09 -4.68
CA LYS A 134 10.00 5.22 -4.21
C LYS A 134 9.09 6.33 -3.72
N ILE A 135 9.55 7.07 -2.71
CA ILE A 135 8.89 8.31 -2.30
C ILE A 135 9.27 9.39 -3.31
N TYR A 136 8.28 10.16 -3.74
CA TYR A 136 8.53 11.34 -4.56
C TYR A 136 9.35 12.35 -3.74
N GLN A 137 10.48 12.75 -4.29
CA GLN A 137 11.29 13.84 -3.78
C GLN A 137 11.47 14.86 -4.90
N LEU A 138 11.23 16.14 -4.59
CA LEU A 138 11.55 17.21 -5.53
C LEU A 138 13.07 17.19 -5.72
N LYS A 139 13.52 16.85 -6.93
CA LYS A 139 14.94 16.93 -7.27
C LYS A 139 15.31 18.41 -7.35
N SER A 140 16.25 18.85 -6.52
CA SER A 140 16.95 20.12 -6.76
C SER A 140 17.74 19.96 -8.06
N VAL A 141 17.40 20.78 -9.06
CA VAL A 141 18.15 20.93 -10.31
C VAL A 141 19.44 21.69 -10.02
#